data_AF-A0A2T1D9G0-F1
#
_entry.id   AF-A0A2T1D9G0-F1
#
_cell.length_a   1.000
_cell.length_b   1.000
_cell.length_c   1.000
_cell.angle_alpha   90.00
_cell.angle_beta   90.00
_cell.angle_gamma   90.00
#
_symmetry.space_group_name_H-M   'P 1'
#
loop_
_entity.id
_entity.type
_entity.pdbx_description
1 polymer ?
#
loop_
_entity_poly.entity_id
_entity_poly.type
_entity_poly.pdbx_seq_one_letter_code
_entity_poly.pdbx_strand_id
1 'polypeptide(L)' 'MNDDPKQYTWSIRKNGKECARSTTRAEADRIIVQLKKISPNAQFTVHYEGKSISHCDRGGKPLG' A
#
# COMPACT_ATOMS: atom_id res chain seq x y z
N MET A 1 0.94 27.90 -4.71
CA MET A 1 1.77 26.86 -4.03
C MET A 1 0.87 25.65 -3.90
N ASN A 2 0.89 24.76 -4.89
CA ASN A 2 0.11 23.52 -4.82
C ASN A 2 0.94 22.55 -3.98
N ASP A 3 0.50 22.41 -2.73
CA ASP A 3 0.89 21.33 -1.85
C ASP A 3 0.55 20.03 -2.59
N ASP A 4 1.54 19.39 -3.20
CA ASP A 4 1.42 18.02 -3.72
C ASP A 4 2.07 17.09 -2.68
N PRO A 5 1.50 16.91 -1.47
CA PRO A 5 2.11 16.07 -0.49
C PRO A 5 1.63 14.64 -0.76
N LYS A 6 2.62 13.81 -1.10
CA LYS A 6 2.73 12.41 -0.72
C LYS A 6 2.38 11.38 -1.80
N GLN A 7 3.49 10.82 -2.28
CA GLN A 7 3.72 9.62 -3.08
C GLN A 7 3.18 8.32 -2.43
N TYR A 8 2.00 8.34 -1.82
CA TYR A 8 1.38 7.13 -1.25
C TYR A 8 0.54 6.43 -2.32
N THR A 9 0.98 5.24 -2.70
CA THR A 9 0.34 4.46 -3.76
C THR A 9 -0.50 3.29 -3.23
N TRP A 10 -0.47 3.03 -1.93
CA TRP A 10 -1.22 1.96 -1.28
C TRP A 10 -2.13 2.52 -0.20
N SER A 11 -3.43 2.28 -0.30
CA SER A 11 -4.44 2.65 0.70
C SER A 11 -4.96 1.40 1.40
N ILE A 12 -5.01 1.44 2.73
CA ILE A 12 -5.50 0.37 3.59
C ILE A 12 -6.90 0.77 4.07
N ARG A 13 -7.88 -0.08 3.82
CA ARG A 13 -9.29 0.18 4.14
C ARG A 13 -9.80 -0.86 5.13
N LYS A 14 -10.51 -0.41 6.17
CA LYS A 14 -11.23 -1.23 7.14
C LYS A 14 -12.72 -1.11 6.85
N ASN A 15 -13.39 -2.21 6.51
CA ASN A 15 -14.82 -2.22 6.15
C ASN A 15 -15.19 -1.17 5.08
N GLY A 16 -14.34 -0.99 4.08
CA GLY A 16 -14.54 -0.02 2.99
C GLY A 16 -14.13 1.43 3.31
N LYS A 17 -13.79 1.76 4.56
CA LYS A 17 -13.29 3.09 4.94
C LYS A 17 -11.77 3.09 5.01
N GLU A 18 -11.12 4.04 4.33
CA GLU A 18 -9.67 4.24 4.43
C GLU A 18 -9.28 4.55 5.87
N CYS A 19 -8.29 3.83 6.39
CA CYS A 19 -7.78 4.02 7.74
C CYS A 19 -6.27 4.27 7.78
N ALA A 20 -5.53 3.87 6.75
CA ALA A 20 -4.09 4.12 6.64
C ALA A 20 -3.66 4.17 5.16
N ARG A 21 -2.50 4.77 4.89
CA ARG A 21 -1.87 4.80 3.57
C ARG A 21 -0.38 4.50 3.68
N SER A 22 0.22 4.04 2.60
CA SER A 22 1.65 3.71 2.53
C SER A 22 2.21 3.94 1.12
N THR A 23 3.53 4.15 1.06
CA THR A 23 4.29 4.26 -0.19
C THR A 23 4.61 2.89 -0.81
N THR A 24 4.65 1.82 -0.01
CA THR A 24 5.05 0.48 -0.45
C THR A 24 4.07 -0.59 0.03
N ARG A 25 3.96 -1.68 -0.75
CA ARG A 25 3.14 -2.84 -0.35
C ARG A 25 3.61 -3.45 0.97
N ALA A 26 4.92 -3.60 1.15
CA ALA A 26 5.50 -4.24 2.34
C ALA A 26 5.19 -3.46 3.63
N GLU A 27 5.16 -2.12 3.56
CA GLU A 27 4.75 -1.30 4.70
C GLU A 27 3.23 -1.37 4.93
N ALA A 28 2.42 -1.38 3.86
CA ALA A 28 0.98 -1.61 3.99
C ALA A 28 0.65 -2.96 4.67
N ASP A 29 1.36 -4.03 4.30
CA ASP A 29 1.21 -5.35 4.92
C ASP A 29 1.60 -5.32 6.40
N ARG A 30 2.69 -4.64 6.77
CA ARG A 30 3.09 -4.45 8.18
C ARG A 30 2.02 -3.72 8.98
N ILE A 31 1.42 -2.68 8.41
CA ILE A 31 0.32 -1.94 9.07
C ILE A 31 -0.89 -2.86 9.28
N ILE A 32 -1.27 -3.68 8.29
CA ILE A 32 -2.37 -4.65 8.45
C ILE A 32 -2.08 -5.63 9.59
N VAL A 33 -0.86 -6.16 9.70
CA VAL A 33 -0.50 -7.09 10.79
C VAL A 33 -0.69 -6.42 12.15
N GLN A 34 -0.30 -5.16 12.31
CA GLN A 34 -0.51 -4.42 13.56
C GLN A 34 -2.00 -4.13 13.82
N LEU A 35 -2.75 -3.74 12.79
CA LEU A 35 -4.18 -3.48 12.90
C LEU A 35 -4.99 -4.74 13.28
N LYS A 36 -4.58 -5.91 12.77
CA LYS A 36 -5.17 -7.20 13.15
C LYS A 36 -4.93 -7.57 14.62
N LYS A 37 -3.82 -7.13 15.24
CA LYS A 37 -3.61 -7.33 16.69
C LYS A 37 -4.64 -6.57 17.54
N ILE A 38 -5.07 -5.41 17.05
CA ILE A 38 -6.05 -4.55 17.74
C ILE A 38 -7.48 -4.98 17.41
N SER A 39 -7.73 -5.40 16.17
CA SER A 39 -9.05 -5.81 15.68
C SER A 39 -8.92 -7.10 14.85
N PRO A 40 -8.80 -8.27 15.49
CA PRO A 40 -8.56 -9.54 14.79
C PRO A 40 -9.70 -9.95 13.85
N ASN A 41 -10.93 -9.52 14.17
CA ASN A 41 -12.13 -9.82 13.39
C ASN A 41 -12.43 -8.76 12.32
N ALA A 42 -11.62 -7.70 12.21
CA ALA A 42 -11.84 -6.67 11.20
C ALA A 42 -11.27 -7.11 9.85
N GLN A 43 -12.04 -6.87 8.79
CA GLN A 43 -11.57 -7.07 7.42
C GLN A 43 -10.81 -5.84 6.95
N PHE A 44 -9.54 -6.05 6.59
CA PHE A 44 -8.67 -5.03 6.02
C PHE A 44 -8.37 -5.38 4.58
N THR A 45 -8.54 -4.41 3.67
CA THR A 45 -8.16 -4.54 2.26
C THR A 45 -7.07 -3.53 1.93
N VAL A 46 -6.11 -3.91 1.08
CA VAL A 46 -5.13 -2.98 0.51
C VAL A 46 -5.51 -2.72 -0.94
N HIS A 47 -5.66 -1.45 -1.28
CA HIS A 47 -5.94 -0.97 -2.63
C HIS A 47 -4.72 -0.20 -3.13
N TYR A 48 -4.28 -0.52 -4.35
CA TYR A 48 -3.27 0.28 -5.03
C TYR A 48 -3.95 1.43 -5.75
N GLU A 49 -3.57 2.67 -5.43
CA GLU A 49 -4.19 3.90 -5.97
C GLU A 49 -3.33 4.57 -7.08
N GLY A 50 -2.02 4.26 -7.17
CA GLY A 50 -1.08 4.86 -8.16
C GLY A 50 -0.73 6.34 -7.88
N LYS A 51 0.42 6.91 -8.26
CA LYS A 51 1.37 6.70 -9.37
C LYS A 51 2.80 6.41 -8.88
N SER A 52 3.57 5.73 -9.74
CA SER A 52 4.97 5.26 -9.61
C SER A 52 5.12 3.80 -9.18
N ILE A 53 4.86 2.90 -10.13
CA ILE A 53 5.66 1.68 -10.26
C ILE A 53 6.81 2.05 -11.21
N SER A 54 7.95 2.50 -10.68
CA SER A 54 9.19 2.29 -11.45
C SER A 54 9.47 0.81 -11.39
N HIS A 55 9.38 0.18 -12.56
CA HIS A 55 9.69 -1.22 -12.77
C HIS A 55 11.08 -1.54 -12.22
N CYS A 56 11.22 -2.71 -11.63
CA CYS A 56 12.39 -3.19 -10.91
C CYS A 56 13.71 -3.04 -11.69
N ASP A 57 14.67 -2.26 -11.15
CA ASP A 57 16.11 -2.46 -11.42
C ASP A 57 16.60 -3.71 -10.66
N ARG A 58 16.21 -4.90 -11.12
CA ARG A 58 16.92 -6.16 -10.80
C ARG A 58 16.45 -7.32 -11.68
N GLY A 59 17.13 -7.50 -12.81
CA GLY A 59 17.55 -8.81 -13.30
C GLY A 59 16.49 -9.85 -13.69
N GLY A 60 15.32 -9.45 -14.20
CA GLY A 60 14.41 -10.38 -14.88
C GLY A 60 14.84 -10.60 -16.33
N LYS A 61 15.30 -11.81 -16.67
CA LYS A 61 15.79 -12.22 -18.01
C LYS A 61 14.94 -11.68 -19.18
N PRO A 62 15.56 -11.32 -20.33
CA PRO A 62 14.81 -11.14 -21.56
C PRO A 62 14.26 -12.49 -22.03
N LEU A 63 12.98 -12.52 -22.40
CA LEU A 63 12.48 -13.49 -23.36
C LEU A 63 12.64 -12.83 -24.73
N GLY A 64 13.61 -13.30 -25.50
CA GLY A 64 13.96 -12.84 -26.84
C GLY A 64 15.40 -13.19 -27.15
#